data_AF-A0AAD5QNE5-F1
#
_entry.id   AF-A0AAD5QNE5-F1
#
_cell.length_a   1.000
_cell.length_b   1.000
_cell.length_c   1.000
_cell.angle_alpha   90.00
_cell.angle_beta   90.00
_cell.angle_gamma   90.00
#
_symmetry.space_group_name_H-M   'P 1'
#
loop_
_entity.id
_entity.type
_entity.pdbx_description
1 polymer ?
#
loop_
_entity_poly.entity_id
_entity_poly.type
_entity_poly.pdbx_seq_one_letter_code
_entity_poly.pdbx_strand_id
1 'polypeptide(L)'
;MLFTCDALHRIRLNTILNAQVYFPIVFSEFSPESWSENDRLLADAFHYGRRRGYFRHFGYGLAALYKADLIAVGGFDTKIEGWGLEDVDLFEKVVKTGSLRIIRAPEPGLVHIYHPIHCPESMPEAQRLMCHGSKAASLASIDALVDKISHYT
;
A
#
# COMPACT_ATOMS: atom_id res chain seq x y z
N MET A 1 0.27 -10.57 -2.22
CA MET A 1 0.57 -10.20 -0.82
C MET A 1 1.17 -11.39 -0.12
N LEU A 2 2.28 -11.19 0.60
CA LEU A 2 2.84 -12.15 1.54
C LEU A 2 2.82 -11.53 2.94
N PHE A 3 2.63 -12.39 3.95
CA PHE A 3 2.62 -11.96 5.33
C PHE A 3 3.22 -13.01 6.27
N THR A 4 3.75 -12.56 7.40
CA THR A 4 4.25 -13.44 8.47
C THR A 4 3.25 -13.58 9.61
N CYS A 5 3.43 -14.59 10.46
CA CYS A 5 2.64 -14.73 11.69
C CYS A 5 2.82 -13.50 12.62
N ASP A 6 4.03 -12.94 12.68
CA ASP A 6 4.31 -11.76 13.48
C ASP A 6 3.55 -10.52 13.00
N ALA A 7 3.33 -10.38 11.68
CA ALA A 7 2.48 -9.31 11.15
C ALA A 7 1.04 -9.45 11.66
N LEU A 8 0.46 -10.65 11.61
CA LEU A 8 -0.88 -10.88 12.15
C LEU A 8 -0.95 -10.59 13.66
N HIS A 9 0.10 -10.96 14.40
CA HIS A 9 0.19 -10.67 15.83
C HIS A 9 0.20 -9.15 16.09
N ARG A 10 1.05 -8.39 15.38
CA ARG A 10 1.11 -6.92 15.49
C ARG A 10 -0.18 -6.25 15.05
N ILE A 11 -0.80 -6.72 13.97
CA ILE A 11 -2.11 -6.23 13.52
C ILE A 11 -3.13 -6.39 14.64
N ARG A 12 -3.25 -7.59 15.22
CA ARG A 12 -4.19 -7.86 16.31
C ARG A 12 -3.92 -7.00 17.55
N LEU A 13 -2.66 -6.82 17.93
CA LEU A 13 -2.28 -5.98 19.08
C LEU A 13 -2.58 -4.50 18.86
N ASN A 14 -2.60 -4.02 17.61
CA ASN A 14 -2.84 -2.63 17.27
C ASN A 14 -4.28 -2.33 16.83
N THR A 15 -5.20 -3.28 16.96
CA THR A 15 -6.63 -3.07 16.70
C THR A 15 -7.40 -3.22 18.01
N ILE A 16 -7.98 -2.13 18.51
CA ILE A 16 -8.66 -2.08 19.82
C ILE A 16 -10.05 -1.49 19.63
N LEU A 17 -11.07 -2.27 20.02
CA LEU A 17 -12.48 -1.93 19.86
C LEU A 17 -12.79 -0.58 20.53
N ASN A 18 -13.48 0.31 19.81
CA ASN A 18 -13.90 1.65 20.25
C ASN A 18 -12.74 2.58 20.65
N ALA A 19 -11.48 2.24 20.33
CA ALA A 19 -10.33 3.01 20.78
C ALA A 19 -9.26 3.20 19.70
N GLN A 20 -9.02 2.21 18.85
CA GLN A 20 -7.87 2.23 17.95
C GLN A 20 -8.05 1.37 16.71
N VAL A 21 -7.63 1.93 15.58
CA VAL A 21 -7.54 1.22 14.30
C VAL A 21 -6.10 1.24 13.79
N TYR A 22 -5.75 0.22 13.01
CA TYR A 22 -4.41 0.07 12.45
C TYR A 22 -4.43 0.07 10.93
N PHE A 23 -3.64 0.95 10.32
CA PHE A 23 -3.40 1.03 8.88
C PHE A 23 -1.93 0.69 8.61
N PRO A 24 -1.56 -0.59 8.50
CA PRO A 24 -0.16 -0.96 8.26
C PRO A 24 0.34 -0.43 6.91
N ILE A 25 1.59 0.03 6.88
CA ILE A 25 2.26 0.44 5.66
C ILE A 25 3.04 -0.75 5.11
N VAL A 26 2.60 -1.28 3.98
CA VAL A 26 3.20 -2.44 3.31
C VAL A 26 4.43 -2.06 2.50
N PHE A 27 5.43 -2.95 2.48
CA PHE A 27 6.51 -2.87 1.50
C PHE A 27 6.02 -3.33 0.13
N SER A 28 5.97 -2.44 -0.85
CA SER A 28 5.61 -2.73 -2.23
C SER A 28 6.85 -2.90 -3.08
N GLU A 29 6.92 -4.02 -3.78
CA GLU A 29 7.96 -4.28 -4.76
C GLU A 29 7.82 -3.37 -5.98
N PHE A 30 8.95 -2.94 -6.55
CA PHE A 30 9.03 -2.42 -7.90
C PHE A 30 8.94 -3.55 -8.92
N SER A 31 8.77 -3.19 -10.19
CA SER A 31 8.89 -4.09 -11.34
C SER A 31 10.20 -4.91 -11.24
N PRO A 32 10.16 -6.25 -11.24
CA PRO A 32 11.38 -7.08 -11.25
C PRO A 32 12.32 -6.75 -12.41
N GLU A 33 11.79 -6.21 -13.50
CA GLU A 33 12.52 -5.69 -14.67
C GLU A 33 13.52 -4.59 -14.30
N SER A 34 13.29 -3.86 -13.21
CA SER A 34 14.14 -2.78 -12.71
C SER A 34 15.18 -3.22 -11.68
N TRP A 35 15.07 -4.45 -11.17
CA TRP A 35 15.95 -4.96 -10.12
C TRP A 35 17.35 -5.28 -10.66
N SER A 36 18.36 -5.12 -9.78
CA SER A 36 19.71 -5.58 -10.07
C SER A 36 19.78 -7.11 -10.16
N GLU A 37 20.83 -7.66 -10.78
CA GLU A 37 21.04 -9.12 -10.80
C GLU A 37 21.09 -9.72 -9.40
N ASN A 38 21.75 -9.03 -8.46
CA ASN A 38 21.82 -9.44 -7.06
C ASN A 38 20.42 -9.48 -6.41
N ASP A 39 19.59 -8.46 -6.63
CA ASP A 39 18.23 -8.42 -6.08
C ASP A 39 17.35 -9.56 -6.64
N ARG A 40 17.56 -9.96 -7.90
CA ARG A 40 16.82 -11.08 -8.53
C ARG A 40 17.23 -12.45 -8.00
N LEU A 41 18.47 -12.61 -7.56
CA LEU A 41 18.98 -13.87 -7.01
C LEU A 41 18.49 -14.13 -5.57
N LEU A 42 17.96 -13.11 -4.89
CA LEU A 42 17.40 -13.25 -3.56
C LEU A 42 15.99 -13.86 -3.61
N ALA A 43 15.88 -15.11 -3.16
CA ALA A 43 14.60 -15.82 -3.07
C ALA A 43 13.71 -15.35 -1.90
N ASP A 44 14.27 -14.63 -0.92
CA ASP A 44 13.52 -14.16 0.25
C ASP A 44 12.67 -12.94 -0.12
N ALA A 45 11.35 -13.07 -0.02
CA ALA A 45 10.42 -11.99 -0.27
C ALA A 45 10.47 -10.86 0.78
N PHE A 46 10.97 -11.13 1.99
CA PHE A 46 11.05 -10.16 3.09
C PHE A 46 12.38 -9.39 3.13
N HIS A 47 13.26 -9.58 2.15
CA HIS A 47 14.46 -8.77 2.03
C HIS A 47 14.13 -7.36 1.50
N TYR A 48 14.23 -6.37 2.39
CA TYR A 48 14.00 -4.97 2.09
C TYR A 48 15.23 -4.30 1.47
N GLY A 49 15.08 -3.77 0.26
CA GLY A 49 16.16 -3.08 -0.46
C GLY A 49 15.64 -1.84 -1.18
N ARG A 50 16.46 -0.79 -1.20
CA ARG A 50 16.16 0.49 -1.85
C ARG A 50 15.87 0.36 -3.35
N ARG A 51 16.49 -0.62 -4.01
CA ARG A 51 16.27 -0.96 -5.44
C ARG A 51 15.16 -1.98 -5.68
N ARG A 52 14.68 -2.64 -4.62
CA ARG A 52 13.67 -3.69 -4.71
C ARG A 52 12.25 -3.16 -4.59
N GLY A 53 12.03 -2.17 -3.74
CA GLY A 53 10.70 -1.66 -3.45
C GLY A 53 10.72 -0.48 -2.49
N TYR A 54 9.55 -0.17 -1.93
CA TYR A 54 9.36 0.95 -1.03
C TYR A 54 8.19 0.70 -0.08
N PHE A 55 8.21 1.32 1.09
CA PHE A 55 7.05 1.36 1.97
C PHE A 55 5.99 2.29 1.38
N ARG A 56 4.80 1.77 1.06
CA ARG A 56 3.73 2.50 0.36
C ARG A 56 2.98 3.44 1.30
N HIS A 57 3.60 4.58 1.63
CA HIS A 57 3.04 5.56 2.57
C HIS A 57 1.76 6.25 2.08
N PHE A 58 1.51 6.27 0.76
CA PHE A 58 0.34 6.94 0.17
C PHE A 58 -0.92 6.08 0.04
N GLY A 59 -0.84 4.76 0.30
CA GLY A 59 -1.99 3.85 0.13
C GLY A 59 -2.68 3.50 1.46
N TYR A 60 -4.01 3.39 1.49
CA TYR A 60 -4.79 3.14 2.71
C TYR A 60 -5.55 1.81 2.68
N GLY A 61 -5.45 1.04 1.59
CA GLY A 61 -6.21 -0.21 1.39
C GLY A 61 -5.94 -1.33 2.40
N LEU A 62 -4.87 -1.25 3.19
CA LEU A 62 -4.67 -2.14 4.33
C LEU A 62 -5.15 -1.46 5.60
N ALA A 63 -6.18 -2.04 6.22
CA ALA A 63 -6.77 -1.57 7.44
C ALA A 63 -7.19 -2.74 8.35
N ALA A 64 -7.09 -2.54 9.65
CA ALA A 64 -7.54 -3.46 10.68
C ALA A 64 -8.30 -2.69 11.77
N LEU A 65 -9.59 -2.95 11.83
CA LEU A 65 -10.58 -2.30 12.69
C LEU A 65 -11.67 -3.29 13.07
N TYR A 66 -12.33 -3.09 14.22
CA TYR A 66 -13.48 -3.92 14.57
C TYR A 66 -14.67 -3.56 13.69
N LYS A 67 -15.56 -4.54 13.46
CA LYS A 67 -16.82 -4.33 12.73
C LYS A 67 -17.66 -3.19 13.32
N ALA A 68 -17.70 -3.07 14.65
CA ALA A 68 -18.42 -1.99 15.33
C ALA A 68 -17.82 -0.62 14.99
N ASP A 69 -16.48 -0.49 14.99
CA ASP A 69 -15.79 0.74 14.61
C ASP A 69 -16.04 1.08 13.13
N LEU A 70 -15.97 0.09 12.23
CA LEU A 70 -16.28 0.28 10.80
C LEU A 70 -17.69 0.82 10.59
N ILE A 71 -18.69 0.28 11.31
CA ILE A 71 -20.07 0.75 11.24
C ILE A 71 -20.17 2.16 11.83
N ALA A 72 -19.51 2.43 12.96
CA ALA A 72 -19.56 3.72 13.64
C ALA A 72 -18.96 4.86 12.82
N VAL A 73 -17.90 4.61 12.02
CA VAL A 73 -17.33 5.61 11.10
C VAL A 73 -18.11 5.75 9.79
N GLY A 74 -19.20 4.99 9.61
CA GLY A 74 -20.10 5.08 8.45
C GLY A 74 -19.83 4.09 7.32
N GLY A 75 -18.88 3.15 7.50
CA GLY A 75 -18.57 2.11 6.51
C GLY A 75 -18.00 2.65 5.19
N PHE A 76 -17.86 1.76 4.21
CA PHE A 76 -17.46 2.12 2.85
C PHE A 76 -18.57 2.89 2.12
N ASP A 77 -18.20 3.88 1.31
CA ASP A 77 -19.14 4.44 0.32
C ASP A 77 -19.35 3.44 -0.83
N THR A 78 -20.50 2.79 -0.85
CA THR A 78 -20.87 1.78 -1.86
C THR A 78 -21.17 2.37 -3.23
N LYS A 79 -21.12 3.70 -3.40
CA LYS A 79 -21.22 4.38 -4.70
C LYS A 79 -19.87 4.45 -5.42
N ILE A 80 -18.76 4.16 -4.72
CA ILE A 80 -17.45 4.03 -5.34
C ILE A 80 -17.41 2.69 -6.06
N GLU A 81 -17.46 2.74 -7.39
CA GLU A 81 -17.39 1.56 -8.25
C GLU A 81 -16.00 1.43 -8.87
N GLY A 82 -15.57 0.19 -9.11
CA GLY A 82 -14.25 -0.09 -9.67
C GLY A 82 -13.12 0.08 -8.65
N TRP A 83 -11.91 0.31 -9.16
CA TRP A 83 -10.70 0.42 -8.34
C TRP A 83 -10.39 1.88 -7.98
N GLY A 84 -10.09 2.13 -6.70
CA GLY A 84 -9.54 3.38 -6.18
C GLY A 84 -10.59 4.26 -5.50
N LEU A 85 -10.12 5.07 -4.54
CA LEU A 85 -10.85 5.99 -3.67
C LEU A 85 -11.55 5.36 -2.46
N GLU A 86 -11.87 4.07 -2.48
CA GLU A 86 -12.61 3.42 -1.39
C GLU A 86 -11.82 3.39 -0.08
N ASP A 87 -10.51 3.23 -0.18
CA ASP A 87 -9.59 3.21 0.95
C ASP A 87 -9.32 4.61 1.50
N VAL A 88 -9.20 5.60 0.60
CA VAL A 88 -9.08 7.01 0.95
C VAL A 88 -10.33 7.50 1.67
N ASP A 89 -11.52 7.19 1.14
CA ASP A 89 -12.80 7.55 1.76
C ASP A 89 -12.92 6.96 3.17
N LEU A 90 -12.63 5.66 3.35
CA LEU A 90 -12.67 5.03 4.67
C LEU A 90 -11.66 5.68 5.62
N PHE A 91 -10.43 5.91 5.19
CA PHE A 91 -9.41 6.55 6.02
C PHE A 91 -9.82 7.97 6.44
N GLU A 92 -10.36 8.77 5.50
CA GLU A 92 -10.87 10.11 5.80
C GLU A 92 -12.02 10.08 6.81
N LYS A 93 -12.95 9.14 6.69
CA LYS A 93 -14.04 8.96 7.65
C LYS A 93 -13.50 8.70 9.05
N VAL A 94 -12.53 7.80 9.19
CA VAL A 94 -11.86 7.52 10.48
C VAL A 94 -11.20 8.79 11.04
N VAL A 95 -10.48 9.55 10.21
CA VAL A 95 -9.85 10.82 10.63
C VAL A 95 -10.90 11.82 11.10
N LYS A 96 -12.01 11.97 10.37
CA LYS A 96 -13.09 12.92 10.66
C LYS A 96 -13.86 12.56 11.93
N THR A 97 -14.03 11.28 12.26
CA THR A 97 -14.70 10.87 13.50
C THR A 97 -13.94 11.33 14.74
N GLY A 98 -12.61 11.31 14.71
CA GLY A 98 -11.74 11.79 15.78
C GLY A 98 -11.78 10.98 17.10
N SER A 99 -12.69 10.01 17.24
CA SER A 99 -12.83 9.19 18.44
C SER A 99 -11.92 7.95 18.46
N LEU A 100 -11.31 7.60 17.34
CA LEU A 100 -10.44 6.43 17.19
C LEU A 100 -8.99 6.87 17.01
N ARG A 101 -8.08 6.31 17.79
CA ARG A 101 -6.64 6.47 17.58
C ARG A 101 -6.23 5.76 16.29
N ILE A 102 -5.59 6.49 15.39
CA ILE A 102 -5.06 5.93 14.14
C ILE A 102 -3.61 5.53 14.37
N ILE A 103 -3.30 4.24 14.18
CA ILE A 103 -1.92 3.77 14.09
C ILE A 103 -1.57 3.47 12.65
N ARG A 104 -0.44 4.01 12.21
CA ARG A 104 0.08 3.84 10.86
C ARG A 104 1.60 3.75 10.92
N ALA A 105 2.14 2.60 10.58
CA ALA A 105 3.57 2.31 10.64
C ALA A 105 3.96 1.27 9.59
N PRO A 106 5.19 1.31 9.06
CA PRO A 106 5.78 0.21 8.29
C PRO A 106 5.60 -1.13 8.99
N GLU A 107 5.04 -2.12 8.29
CA GLU A 107 4.83 -3.46 8.80
C GLU A 107 5.86 -4.41 8.18
N PRO A 108 6.90 -4.82 8.93
CA PRO A 108 8.03 -5.63 8.42
C PRO A 108 7.68 -7.10 8.17
N GLY A 109 6.43 -7.50 8.37
CA GLY A 109 5.94 -8.80 7.94
C GLY A 109 4.89 -8.68 6.84
N LEU A 110 4.82 -7.57 6.09
CA LEU A 110 3.92 -7.41 4.95
C LEU A 110 4.68 -7.00 3.69
N VAL A 111 4.49 -7.79 2.63
CA VAL A 111 5.07 -7.53 1.30
C VAL A 111 3.98 -7.61 0.23
N HIS A 112 3.86 -6.55 -0.55
CA HIS A 112 3.06 -6.50 -1.76
C HIS A 112 3.94 -6.85 -2.96
N ILE A 113 3.88 -8.13 -3.34
CA ILE A 113 4.59 -8.67 -4.51
C ILE A 113 4.14 -7.93 -5.75
N TYR A 114 5.10 -7.54 -6.58
CA TYR A 114 4.80 -6.80 -7.79
C TYR A 114 3.89 -7.59 -8.72
N HIS A 115 2.95 -6.89 -9.33
CA HIS A 115 2.20 -7.37 -10.48
C HIS A 115 1.93 -6.18 -11.42
N PRO A 116 1.77 -6.42 -12.73
CA PRO A 116 1.42 -5.36 -13.67
C PRO A 116 0.18 -4.59 -13.24
N ILE A 117 0.21 -3.26 -13.40
CA ILE A 117 -0.92 -2.38 -13.12
C ILE A 117 -1.54 -1.94 -14.45
N HIS A 118 -2.82 -2.27 -14.61
CA HIS A 118 -3.64 -1.92 -15.77
C HIS A 118 -4.59 -0.79 -15.41
N CYS A 119 -4.53 0.31 -16.18
CA CYS A 119 -5.37 1.49 -15.99
C CYS A 119 -6.28 1.64 -17.22
N PRO A 120 -7.52 1.13 -17.19
CA PRO A 120 -8.45 1.26 -18.32
C PRO A 120 -8.78 2.72 -18.63
N GLU A 121 -8.96 3.04 -19.91
CA GLU A 121 -9.35 4.39 -20.33
C GLU A 121 -10.77 4.76 -19.89
N SER A 122 -11.64 3.77 -19.69
CA SER A 122 -13.01 3.94 -19.20
C SER A 122 -13.12 4.30 -17.73
N MET A 123 -11.99 4.29 -16.99
CA MET A 123 -11.95 4.63 -15.57
C MET A 123 -12.21 6.14 -15.37
N PRO A 124 -13.00 6.52 -14.35
CA PRO A 124 -13.16 7.92 -13.94
C PRO A 124 -11.83 8.63 -13.76
N GLU A 125 -11.77 9.92 -14.10
CA GLU A 125 -10.52 10.68 -14.16
C GLU A 125 -9.68 10.59 -12.88
N ALA A 126 -10.30 10.78 -11.71
CA ALA A 126 -9.62 10.72 -10.42
C ALA A 126 -8.99 9.33 -10.15
N GLN A 127 -9.75 8.25 -10.36
CA GLN A 127 -9.25 6.88 -10.22
C GLN A 127 -8.15 6.57 -11.24
N ARG A 128 -8.28 7.07 -12.48
CA ARG A 128 -7.28 6.89 -13.54
C ARG A 128 -5.96 7.57 -13.18
N LEU A 129 -6.00 8.78 -12.63
CA LEU A 129 -4.82 9.47 -12.09
C LEU A 129 -4.17 8.68 -10.95
N MET A 130 -4.95 8.16 -10.00
CA MET A 130 -4.43 7.30 -8.91
C MET A 130 -3.78 6.02 -9.46
N CYS A 131 -4.37 5.42 -10.48
CA CYS A 131 -3.86 4.21 -11.11
C CYS A 131 -2.52 4.47 -11.79
N HIS A 132 -2.43 5.53 -12.61
CA HIS A 132 -1.18 5.93 -13.24
C HIS A 132 -0.11 6.30 -12.21
N GLY A 133 -0.47 7.00 -11.13
CA GLY A 133 0.44 7.30 -10.03
C GLY A 133 0.98 6.02 -9.36
N SER A 134 0.10 5.06 -9.07
CA SER A 134 0.50 3.76 -8.50
C SER A 134 1.39 2.95 -9.44
N LYS A 135 1.09 3.00 -10.75
CA LYS A 135 1.90 2.36 -11.80
C LYS A 135 3.29 2.99 -11.90
N ALA A 136 3.37 4.31 -11.95
CA ALA A 136 4.65 5.03 -12.00
C ALA A 136 5.49 4.79 -10.75
N ALA A 137 4.87 4.86 -9.57
CA ALA A 137 5.55 4.60 -8.29
C ALA A 137 6.05 3.16 -8.16
N SER A 138 5.45 2.19 -8.85
CA SER A 138 5.86 0.78 -8.79
C SER A 138 6.84 0.40 -9.93
N LEU A 139 7.29 1.36 -10.75
CA LEU A 139 8.13 1.07 -11.91
C LEU A 139 9.56 0.68 -11.50
N ALA A 140 10.22 1.54 -10.73
CA ALA A 140 11.62 1.41 -10.36
C ALA A 140 11.99 2.38 -9.24
N SER A 141 13.09 2.09 -8.54
CA SER A 141 13.73 3.05 -7.65
C SER A 141 14.30 4.25 -8.42
N ILE A 142 14.44 5.40 -7.75
CA ILE A 142 15.10 6.57 -8.34
C ILE A 142 16.52 6.22 -8.80
N ASP A 143 17.26 5.45 -8.01
CA ASP A 143 18.63 5.07 -8.35
C ASP A 143 18.68 4.28 -9.67
N ALA A 144 17.77 3.31 -9.85
CA ALA A 144 17.69 2.53 -11.08
C ALA A 144 17.27 3.38 -12.30
N LEU A 145 16.44 4.41 -12.09
CA LEU A 145 16.04 5.34 -13.16
C LEU A 145 17.20 6.27 -13.56
N VAL A 146 17.95 6.77 -12.58
CA VAL A 146 19.15 7.61 -12.83
C VAL A 146 20.16 6.83 -13.64
N ASP A 147 20.50 5.60 -13.23
CA ASP A 147 21.44 4.73 -13.96
C ASP A 147 21.04 4.58 -15.44
N LYS A 148 19.74 4.41 -15.72
CA LYS A 148 19.24 4.28 -17.10
C LYS A 148 19.37 5.56 -17.92
N ILE A 149 19.12 6.73 -17.32
CA ILE A 149 19.16 8.02 -18.02
C ILE A 149 20.61 8.49 -18.22
N SER A 150 21.51 8.19 -17.29
CA SER A 150 22.93 8.53 -17.39
C SER A 150 23.63 7.92 -18.61
N HIS A 151 23.09 6.86 -19.20
CA HIS A 151 23.61 6.32 -20.47
C HIS A 151 23.32 7.19 -21.69
N TYR A 152 22.42 8.18 -21.58
CA TYR A 152 22.00 9.07 -22.66
C TYR A 152 22.54 10.50 -22.51
N THR A 153 23.31 10.77 -21.46
CA THR A 153 23.92 12.07 -21.16
C THR A 153 25.43 11.94 -21.12
#